data_AF-A0A7H4ME67-F1
#
_entry.id   AF-A0A7H4ME67-F1
#
_cell.length_a   1.000
_cell.length_b   1.000
_cell.length_c   1.000
_cell.angle_alpha   90.00
_cell.angle_beta   90.00
_cell.angle_gamma   90.00
#
_symmetry.space_group_name_H-M   'P 1'
#
loop_
_entity.id
_entity.type
_entity.pdbx_description
1 polymer ?
#
loop_
_entity_poly.entity_id
_entity_poly.type
_entity_poly.pdbx_seq_one_letter_code
_entity_poly.pdbx_strand_id
1 'polypeptide(L)'
;MLRLINFAHADVMMVGAFSTLFLFSSVGLPFGVAVFLTLGLCGLFGMLIDRVAYRPLRQASKISMLITAIGVSFFLENLFNVLFGGSSRFFSAPDFFNQTRAFGSVIITNVAWIVPADHRPAAAGDPLAAVPHPLWDGDPRGGL
;
A
#
# COMPACT_ATOMS: atom_id res chain seq x y z
N MET A 1 0.15 -15.29 16.97
CA MET A 1 0.16 -15.69 15.54
C MET A 1 -0.46 -14.64 14.62
N LEU A 2 -1.58 -14.00 14.98
CA LEU A 2 -2.24 -12.98 14.14
C LEU A 2 -1.38 -11.74 13.79
N ARG A 3 -0.56 -11.23 14.73
CA ARG A 3 0.34 -10.08 14.50
C ARG A 3 1.53 -10.39 13.58
N LEU A 4 2.09 -11.61 13.66
CA LEU A 4 3.22 -12.02 12.81
C LEU A 4 2.81 -12.21 11.34
N ILE A 5 1.59 -12.67 11.09
CA ILE A 5 1.05 -12.85 9.73
C ILE A 5 0.93 -11.50 9.02
N ASN A 6 0.50 -10.45 9.73
CA ASN A 6 0.37 -9.11 9.14
C ASN A 6 1.75 -8.50 8.79
N PHE A 7 2.75 -8.71 9.65
CA PHE A 7 4.09 -8.16 9.45
C PHE A 7 4.83 -8.82 8.30
N ALA A 8 4.78 -10.15 8.18
CA ALA A 8 5.34 -10.85 7.03
C ALA A 8 4.69 -10.39 5.71
N HIS A 9 3.39 -10.05 5.73
CA HIS A 9 2.73 -9.48 4.56
C HIS A 9 3.23 -8.06 4.26
N ALA A 10 3.48 -7.24 5.28
CA ALA A 10 4.04 -5.89 5.12
C ALA A 10 5.45 -5.91 4.53
N ASP A 11 6.33 -6.82 4.97
CA ASP A 11 7.69 -6.96 4.43
C ASP A 11 7.66 -7.37 2.95
N VAL A 12 6.78 -8.30 2.57
CA VAL A 12 6.62 -8.72 1.17
C VAL A 12 6.06 -7.58 0.31
N MET A 13 5.11 -6.79 0.83
CA MET A 13 4.61 -5.60 0.15
C MET A 13 5.71 -4.55 -0.02
N MET A 14 6.56 -4.34 0.98
CA MET A 14 7.71 -3.43 0.90
C MET A 14 8.68 -3.86 -0.20
N VAL A 15 9.15 -5.11 -0.18
CA VAL A 15 10.07 -5.65 -1.19
C VAL A 15 9.48 -5.52 -2.59
N GLY A 16 8.18 -5.82 -2.76
CA GLY A 16 7.50 -5.69 -4.05
C GLY A 16 7.39 -4.23 -4.53
N ALA A 17 7.04 -3.31 -3.64
CA ALA A 17 6.94 -1.89 -3.98
C ALA A 17 8.30 -1.31 -4.41
N PHE A 18 9.36 -1.57 -3.64
CA PHE A 18 10.71 -1.10 -3.97
C PHE A 18 11.27 -1.74 -5.24
N SER A 19 11.05 -3.04 -5.43
CA SER A 19 11.49 -3.73 -6.65
C SER A 19 10.79 -3.18 -7.89
N THR A 20 9.47 -2.98 -7.82
CA THR A 20 8.71 -2.40 -8.95
C THR A 20 9.14 -0.97 -9.23
N LEU A 21 9.31 -0.16 -8.19
CA LEU A 21 9.81 1.21 -8.33
C LEU A 21 11.20 1.24 -8.95
N PHE A 22 12.10 0.33 -8.56
CA PHE A 22 13.44 0.23 -9.13
C PHE A 22 13.40 -0.17 -10.61
N LEU A 23 12.61 -1.19 -10.98
CA LEU A 23 12.49 -1.62 -12.37
C LEU A 23 11.83 -0.56 -13.25
N PHE A 24 10.83 0.16 -12.72
CA PHE A 24 10.16 1.21 -13.45
C PHE A 24 11.02 2.48 -13.59
N SER A 25 11.56 3.00 -12.48
CA SER A 25 12.25 4.29 -12.46
C SER A 25 13.74 4.21 -12.84
N SER A 26 14.44 3.13 -12.49
CA SER A 26 15.87 2.99 -12.78
C SER A 26 16.15 2.24 -14.09
N VAL A 27 15.34 1.24 -14.43
CA VAL A 27 15.50 0.46 -15.67
C VAL A 27 14.62 0.99 -16.82
N GLY A 28 13.55 1.75 -16.52
CA GLY A 28 12.66 2.31 -17.54
C GLY A 28 11.73 1.29 -18.19
N LEU A 29 11.47 0.16 -17.52
CA LEU A 29 10.59 -0.89 -18.04
C LEU A 29 9.13 -0.44 -18.04
N PRO A 30 8.31 -0.88 -19.01
CA PRO A 30 6.87 -0.62 -18.99
C PRO A 30 6.24 -1.25 -17.74
N PHE A 31 5.29 -0.53 -17.12
CA PHE A 31 4.74 -0.87 -15.81
C PHE A 31 4.28 -2.34 -15.67
N GLY A 32 3.56 -2.87 -16.68
CA GLY A 32 3.11 -4.26 -16.65
C GLY A 32 4.26 -5.27 -16.59
N VAL A 33 5.33 -5.05 -17.36
CA VAL A 33 6.52 -5.91 -17.36
C VAL A 33 7.28 -5.79 -16.04
N ALA A 34 7.39 -4.57 -15.49
CA ALA A 34 8.00 -4.33 -14.19
C ALA A 34 7.27 -5.11 -13.08
N VAL A 35 5.93 -5.12 -13.07
CA VAL A 35 5.13 -5.87 -12.08
C VAL A 35 5.35 -7.39 -12.21
N PHE A 36 5.32 -7.93 -13.43
CA PHE A 36 5.56 -9.37 -13.64
C PHE A 36 6.97 -9.82 -13.21
N LEU A 37 7.98 -9.03 -13.55
CA LEU A 37 9.36 -9.28 -13.09
C LEU A 37 9.47 -9.17 -11.58
N THR A 38 8.85 -8.16 -10.97
CA THR A 38 8.83 -8.02 -9.51
C THR A 38 8.21 -9.23 -8.84
N LEU A 39 7.12 -9.79 -9.35
CA LEU A 39 6.52 -11.01 -8.78
C LEU A 39 7.53 -12.17 -8.71
N GLY A 40 8.30 -12.37 -9.79
CA GLY A 40 9.38 -13.36 -9.83
C GLY A 40 10.50 -13.04 -8.83
N LEU A 41 10.95 -11.78 -8.77
CA LEU A 41 11.99 -11.33 -7.85
C LEU A 41 11.55 -11.46 -6.38
N CYS A 42 10.30 -11.11 -6.05
CA CYS A 42 9.72 -11.29 -4.72
C CYS A 42 9.72 -12.76 -4.31
N GLY A 43 9.33 -13.66 -5.22
CA GLY A 43 9.38 -15.10 -4.96
C GLY A 43 10.80 -15.60 -4.69
N LEU A 44 11.77 -15.14 -5.48
CA LEU A 44 13.18 -15.49 -5.30
C LEU A 44 13.74 -14.96 -3.98
N PHE A 45 13.44 -13.70 -3.64
CA PHE A 45 13.83 -13.09 -2.36
C PHE A 45 13.20 -13.82 -1.17
N GLY A 46 11.90 -14.14 -1.25
CA GLY A 46 11.21 -14.91 -0.23
C GLY A 46 11.85 -16.29 -0.02
N MET A 47 12.20 -17.00 -1.10
CA MET A 47 12.95 -18.26 -1.01
C MET A 47 14.33 -18.09 -0.37
N LEU A 48 15.02 -16.99 -0.68
CA LEU A 48 16.33 -16.69 -0.09
C LEU A 48 16.22 -16.49 1.42
N ILE A 49 15.23 -15.71 1.86
CA ILE A 49 14.96 -15.45 3.28
C ILE A 49 14.55 -16.74 4.00
N ASP A 50 13.66 -17.54 3.40
CA ASP A 50 13.26 -18.84 3.95
C ASP A 50 14.47 -19.76 4.16
N ARG A 51 15.37 -19.80 3.17
CA ARG A 51 16.56 -20.64 3.24
C ARG A 51 17.61 -20.13 4.22
N VAL A 52 17.81 -18.82 4.34
CA VAL A 52 18.85 -18.22 5.19
C VAL A 52 18.39 -18.04 6.63
N ALA A 53 17.17 -17.55 6.85
CA ALA A 53 16.68 -17.20 8.18
C ALA A 53 15.87 -18.35 8.83
N TYR A 54 14.97 -18.98 8.07
CA TYR A 54 14.04 -19.96 8.66
C TYR A 54 14.62 -21.37 8.73
N ARG A 55 15.41 -21.79 7.73
CA ARG A 55 16.06 -23.12 7.72
C ARG A 55 16.96 -23.41 8.94
N PRO A 56 17.84 -22.50 9.42
CA PRO A 56 18.66 -22.76 10.61
C PRO A 56 17.84 -22.72 11.92
N LEU A 57 16.70 -22.04 11.93
CA LEU A 57 15.87 -21.89 13.12
C LEU A 57 14.82 -22.98 13.33
N ARG A 58 14.73 -23.94 12.42
CA ARG A 58 13.73 -25.01 12.48
C ARG A 58 13.89 -25.92 13.71
N GLN A 59 15.08 -25.98 14.32
CA GLN A 59 15.33 -26.76 15.53
C GLN A 59 15.32 -25.92 16.82
N ALA A 60 15.04 -24.61 16.74
CA ALA A 60 15.03 -23.72 17.88
C ALA A 60 13.66 -23.66 18.60
N SER A 61 13.68 -23.18 19.84
CA SER A 61 12.47 -22.91 20.65
C SER A 61 11.53 -21.93 19.95
N LYS A 62 10.20 -22.09 20.15
CA LYS A 62 9.15 -21.21 19.59
C LYS A 62 9.37 -19.72 19.91
N ILE A 63 9.96 -19.40 21.06
CA ILE A 63 10.26 -18.02 21.46
C ILE A 63 11.40 -17.43 20.61
N SER A 64 12.43 -18.24 20.35
CA SER A 64 13.58 -17.83 19.51
C SER A 64 13.14 -17.57 18.07
N MET A 65 12.22 -18.39 17.54
CA MET A 65 11.61 -18.17 16.21
C MET A 65 10.87 -16.84 16.11
N LEU A 66 10.15 -16.42 17.15
CA LEU A 66 9.42 -15.16 17.17
C LEU A 66 10.37 -13.96 17.18
N ILE A 67 11.42 -14.01 18.00
CA ILE A 67 12.43 -12.94 18.08
C ILE A 67 13.15 -12.80 16.73
N THR A 68 13.50 -13.92 16.09
CA THR A 68 14.15 -13.88 14.78
C THR A 68 13.23 -13.42 13.68
N ALA A 69 11.94 -13.75 13.70
CA ALA A 69 10.99 -13.19 12.73
C ALA A 69 10.95 -11.65 12.83
N ILE A 70 10.90 -11.10 14.05
CA ILE A 70 10.97 -9.64 14.27
C ILE A 70 12.31 -9.08 13.76
N GLY A 71 13.43 -9.73 14.10
CA GLY A 71 14.76 -9.30 13.68
C GLY A 71 14.97 -9.32 12.16
N VAL A 72 14.46 -10.35 11.48
CA VAL A 72 14.54 -10.47 10.00
C VAL A 72 13.82 -9.33 9.33
N SER A 73 12.67 -8.92 9.87
CA SER A 73 11.86 -7.88 9.27
C SER A 73 12.51 -6.51 9.46
N PHE A 74 13.02 -6.20 10.66
CA PHE A 74 13.84 -5.00 10.89
C PHE A 74 15.10 -4.99 10.03
N PHE A 75 15.73 -6.16 9.85
CA PHE A 75 16.89 -6.30 8.97
C PHE A 75 16.52 -6.02 7.52
N LEU A 76 15.40 -6.54 7.03
CA LEU A 76 14.90 -6.28 5.68
C LEU A 76 14.59 -4.79 5.49
N GLU A 77 13.88 -4.18 6.45
CA GLU A 77 13.55 -2.77 6.42
C GLU A 77 14.81 -1.90 6.37
N ASN A 78 15.79 -2.17 7.23
CA ASN A 78 17.07 -1.45 7.25
C ASN A 78 17.91 -1.70 5.99
N LEU A 79 17.92 -2.92 5.46
CA LEU A 79 18.65 -3.27 4.24
C LEU A 79 18.14 -2.43 3.07
N PHE A 80 16.82 -2.36 2.90
CA PHE A 80 16.21 -1.52 1.87
C PHE A 80 16.40 -0.02 2.14
N ASN A 81 16.40 0.42 3.40
CA ASN A 81 16.73 1.79 3.76
C ASN A 81 18.16 2.16 3.34
N VAL A 82 19.13 1.26 3.52
CA VAL A 82 20.52 1.48 3.06
C VAL A 82 20.62 1.49 1.54
N LEU A 83 19.88 0.60 0.85
CA LEU A 83 19.93 0.49 -0.62
C LEU A 83 19.22 1.63 -1.35
N PHE A 84 18.06 2.08 -0.84
CA PHE A 84 17.17 3.02 -1.52
C PHE A 84 17.03 4.38 -0.81
N GLY A 85 17.58 4.49 0.40
CA GLY A 85 17.42 5.64 1.29
C GLY A 85 16.14 5.55 2.15
N GLY A 86 16.15 6.21 3.31
CA GLY A 86 15.00 6.28 4.22
C GLY A 86 13.92 7.29 3.82
N SER A 87 13.94 7.80 2.59
CA SER A 87 12.98 8.79 2.12
C SER A 87 11.76 8.09 1.51
N SER A 88 10.56 8.46 1.96
CA SER A 88 9.31 8.01 1.34
C SER A 88 9.31 8.39 -0.14
N ARG A 89 9.23 7.40 -1.02
CA ARG A 89 9.17 7.60 -2.47
C ARG A 89 7.75 7.40 -2.93
N PHE A 90 7.17 8.46 -3.47
CA PHE A 90 5.87 8.39 -4.12
C PHE A 90 6.00 7.69 -5.47
N PHE A 91 5.07 6.76 -5.72
CA PHE A 91 4.96 6.09 -7.00
C PHE A 91 4.26 7.04 -7.98
N SER A 92 5.01 7.66 -8.89
CA SER A 92 4.40 8.42 -9.99
C SER A 92 3.65 7.45 -10.89
N ALA A 93 2.32 7.54 -10.88
CA ALA A 93 1.47 6.67 -11.68
C ALA A 93 1.88 6.76 -13.17
N PRO A 94 2.01 5.63 -13.88
CA PRO A 94 2.34 5.62 -15.30
C PRO A 94 1.37 6.51 -16.10
N ASP A 95 1.85 7.17 -17.14
CA ASP A 95 1.04 8.10 -17.97
C ASP A 95 -0.25 7.48 -18.50
N PHE A 96 -0.33 6.14 -18.59
CA PHE A 96 -1.54 5.40 -18.92
C PHE A 96 -2.70 5.60 -17.93
N PHE A 97 -2.42 5.84 -16.65
CA PHE A 97 -3.43 6.19 -15.64
C PHE A 97 -3.87 7.66 -15.73
N ASN A 98 -2.96 8.54 -16.19
CA ASN A 98 -3.21 9.98 -16.37
C ASN A 98 -3.71 10.34 -17.79
N GLN A 99 -3.84 9.37 -18.71
CA GLN A 99 -4.40 9.65 -20.03
C GLN A 99 -5.89 9.99 -19.90
N THR A 100 -6.16 11.28 -19.94
CA THR A 100 -7.50 11.82 -20.14
C THR A 100 -7.84 11.72 -21.61
N ARG A 101 -8.81 10.88 -21.96
CA ARG A 101 -9.43 10.91 -23.28
C ARG A 101 -10.62 11.84 -23.20
N ALA A 102 -10.44 13.08 -23.63
CA ALA A 102 -11.52 14.04 -23.74
C ALA A 102 -12.48 13.63 -24.86
N PHE A 103 -13.74 13.36 -24.51
CA PHE A 103 -14.83 13.24 -25.47
C PHE A 103 -15.65 14.53 -25.41
N GLY A 104 -15.45 15.41 -26.41
CA GLY A 104 -16.17 16.69 -26.49
C GLY A 104 -15.89 17.61 -25.29
N SER A 105 -16.91 17.88 -24.45
CA SER A 105 -16.83 18.79 -23.30
C SER A 105 -16.54 18.09 -21.97
N VAL A 106 -16.32 16.77 -21.96
CA VAL A 106 -16.09 16.00 -20.72
C VAL A 106 -14.67 15.45 -20.69
N ILE A 107 -13.91 15.90 -19.70
CA ILE A 107 -12.55 15.45 -19.38
C ILE A 107 -12.69 14.20 -18.49
N ILE A 108 -12.61 13.01 -19.09
CA ILE A 108 -12.65 11.74 -18.36
C ILE A 108 -11.22 11.20 -18.28
N THR A 109 -10.62 11.26 -17.10
CA THR A 109 -9.38 10.55 -16.79
C THR A 109 -9.69 9.06 -16.66
N ASN A 110 -8.85 8.14 -17.15
CA ASN A 110 -9.11 6.69 -17.09
C ASN A 110 -9.39 6.13 -15.67
N VAL A 111 -8.96 6.83 -14.61
CA VAL A 111 -9.33 6.52 -13.21
C VAL A 111 -10.83 6.67 -12.92
N ALA A 112 -11.56 7.45 -13.72
CA ALA A 112 -12.99 7.66 -13.58
C ALA A 112 -13.85 6.42 -13.90
N TRP A 113 -13.26 5.34 -14.42
CA TRP A 113 -13.94 4.05 -14.54
C TRP A 113 -14.03 3.27 -13.23
N ILE A 114 -13.14 3.55 -12.27
CA ILE A 114 -13.02 2.79 -11.01
C ILE A 114 -13.68 3.49 -9.82
N VAL A 115 -13.81 4.82 -9.89
CA VAL A 115 -14.51 5.66 -8.90
C VAL A 115 -16.05 5.59 -8.91
N PRO A 116 -16.79 5.18 -9.97
CA PRO A 116 -18.25 5.19 -9.94
C PRO A 116 -18.86 4.23 -8.91
N ALA A 117 -18.08 3.28 -8.38
CA ALA A 117 -18.55 2.26 -7.45
C ALA A 117 -18.56 2.68 -5.97
N ASP A 118 -17.96 3.82 -5.60
CA ASP A 118 -18.03 4.37 -4.23
C ASP A 118 -18.94 5.60 -4.13
N HIS A 119 -19.98 5.65 -4.96
CA HIS A 119 -21.16 6.41 -4.60
C HIS A 119 -21.98 5.55 -3.65
N ARG A 120 -21.78 5.72 -2.33
CA ARG A 120 -22.94 5.63 -1.44
C ARG A 120 -24.01 6.52 -2.07
N PRO A 121 -25.17 5.99 -2.47
CA PRO A 121 -26.23 6.83 -2.94
C PRO A 121 -26.50 7.81 -1.80
N ALA A 122 -26.32 9.10 -2.06
CA ALA A 122 -26.96 10.12 -1.27
C ALA A 122 -28.44 9.78 -1.34
N ALA A 123 -28.93 9.07 -0.32
CA ALA A 123 -30.30 8.67 -0.19
C ALA A 123 -31.12 9.96 -0.10
N ALA A 124 -31.66 10.37 -1.24
CA ALA A 124 -32.90 11.12 -1.29
C ALA A 124 -33.92 10.29 -0.51
N GLY A 125 -34.17 10.68 0.75
CA GLY A 125 -35.13 10.03 1.65
C GLY A 125 -34.53 9.50 2.95
N ASP A 126 -33.69 10.27 3.64
CA ASP A 126 -33.29 9.94 5.01
C ASP A 126 -34.40 10.33 6.02
N PRO A 127 -35.12 9.36 6.64
CA PRO A 127 -36.12 9.67 7.66
C PRO A 127 -35.52 10.21 8.97
N LEU A 128 -34.19 10.26 9.10
CA LEU A 128 -33.50 10.82 10.27
C LEU A 128 -33.29 12.34 10.19
N ALA A 129 -33.52 12.98 9.03
CA ALA A 129 -33.48 14.44 8.89
C ALA A 129 -34.60 15.17 9.68
N ALA A 130 -35.62 14.42 10.12
CA ALA A 130 -36.72 14.93 10.95
C ALA A 130 -36.46 14.83 12.46
N VAL A 131 -35.31 14.29 12.89
CA VAL A 131 -34.97 14.21 14.32
C VAL A 131 -34.32 15.53 14.73
N PRO A 132 -34.94 16.34 15.62
CA PRO A 132 -34.34 17.59 16.08
C PRO A 132 -33.04 17.27 16.83
N HIS A 133 -31.93 17.77 16.28
CA HIS A 133 -30.63 17.75 16.93
C HIS A 133 -30.65 18.75 18.10
N PRO A 134 -30.15 18.38 19.28
CA PRO A 134 -30.22 19.23 20.47
C PRO A 134 -29.40 20.52 20.28
N LEU A 135 -30.03 21.64 20.62
CA LEU A 135 -29.55 23.04 20.60
C LEU A 135 -28.32 23.26 21.51
N TRP A 136 -27.18 22.66 21.19
CA TRP A 136 -25.93 22.93 21.90
C TRP A 136 -24.68 23.11 21.03
N ASP A 137 -24.85 23.53 19.78
CA ASP A 137 -23.76 24.14 19.01
C ASP A 137 -23.52 25.56 19.56
N GLY A 138 -22.51 25.68 20.43
CA GLY A 138 -22.02 26.94 20.99
C GLY A 138 -21.26 27.76 19.95
N ASP A 139 -21.98 28.43 19.07
CA ASP A 139 -21.44 29.49 18.22
C ASP A 139 -21.08 30.73 19.08
N PRO A 140 -19.80 31.15 19.17
CA PRO A 140 -19.41 32.34 19.91
C PRO A 140 -19.70 33.67 19.17
N ARG A 141 -20.51 33.67 18.11
CA ARG A 141 -20.84 34.88 17.33
C ARG A 141 -22.29 35.35 17.46
N GLY A 142 -22.83 35.34 18.68
CA GLY A 142 -24.03 36.09 19.04
C GLY A 142 -23.70 37.22 20.02
N GLY A 143 -23.61 38.47 19.55
CA GLY A 143 -23.40 39.61 20.44
C GLY A 143 -23.26 40.97 19.73
N LEU A 144 -24.41 41.64 19.61
CA LEU A 144 -24.65 43.05 19.27
C LEU A 144 -24.67 43.42 17.77
#